data_AF-A0AAV4E0L5-F1
#
_entry.id   AF-A0AAV4E0L5-F1
#
_cell.length_a   1.000
_cell.length_b   1.000
_cell.length_c   1.000
_cell.angle_alpha   90.00
_cell.angle_beta   90.00
_cell.angle_gamma   90.00
#
_symmetry.space_group_name_H-M   'P 1'
#
loop_
_entity.id
_entity.type
_entity.pdbx_description
1 polymer ?
#
loop_
_entity_poly.entity_id
_entity_poly.type
_entity_poly.pdbx_seq_one_letter_code
_entity_poly.pdbx_strand_id
1 'polypeptide(L)'
;MRMAEKVVIMREEESDEDDTDLFEDVPFRLGENLNVGREAAQSESSFNSNPVRPAPDVDENVNLDLSVRSESESEDENMAVYDADTEVDDGPDVDLVVELDQDQQNYDSGEWQNNTEVFPKLPKFSAQPGIKVALSDDPSPLEVYKLFITDELINSWKADNIPLPMDRLKRRHFLSVCPNTEASDSRGKKAQRHCKVCADRAKVAGQTPAERKNKRKLTTTWCRECKVGLCLDCFEIYHTKRDYINN
;
A
#
# COMPACT_ATOMS: atom_id res chain seq x y z
N MET A 1 -7.52 0.88 -79.57
CA MET A 1 -7.23 0.09 -78.36
C MET A 1 -7.43 0.98 -77.15
N ARG A 2 -8.51 0.79 -76.39
CA ARG A 2 -8.77 1.49 -75.12
C ARG A 2 -8.54 0.47 -74.00
N MET A 3 -7.57 0.72 -73.14
CA MET A 3 -7.33 -0.07 -71.93
C MET A 3 -8.21 0.51 -70.83
N ALA A 4 -9.07 -0.32 -70.23
CA ALA A 4 -9.89 0.05 -69.09
C ALA A 4 -9.12 -0.30 -67.81
N GLU A 5 -8.76 0.70 -67.02
CA GLU A 5 -8.24 0.52 -65.67
C GLU A 5 -9.37 0.09 -64.73
N LYS A 6 -9.21 -1.08 -64.12
CA LYS A 6 -10.06 -1.56 -63.04
C LYS A 6 -9.65 -0.88 -61.75
N VAL A 7 -10.49 0.04 -61.27
CA VAL A 7 -10.41 0.56 -59.90
C VAL A 7 -10.96 -0.51 -58.95
N VAL A 8 -10.10 -1.02 -58.07
CA VAL A 8 -10.47 -1.92 -56.98
C VAL A 8 -10.75 -1.04 -55.77
N ILE A 9 -12.03 -0.89 -55.41
CA ILE A 9 -12.45 -0.23 -54.17
C ILE A 9 -12.45 -1.32 -53.09
N MET A 10 -11.45 -1.28 -52.20
CA MET A 10 -11.49 -2.09 -50.99
C MET A 10 -12.41 -1.41 -49.98
N ARG A 11 -13.44 -2.15 -49.57
CA ARG A 11 -14.44 -1.73 -48.59
C ARG A 11 -13.90 -2.16 -47.23
N GLU A 12 -13.61 -1.22 -46.36
CA GLU A 12 -13.23 -1.48 -44.97
C GLU A 12 -14.48 -1.98 -44.23
N GLU A 13 -14.40 -3.20 -43.72
CA GLU A 13 -15.40 -3.78 -42.82
C GLU A 13 -15.05 -3.33 -41.41
N GLU A 14 -15.86 -2.41 -40.85
CA GLU A 14 -15.87 -2.07 -39.44
C GLU A 14 -16.35 -3.30 -38.65
N SER A 15 -15.47 -3.89 -37.84
CA SER A 15 -15.81 -4.95 -36.89
C SER A 15 -16.24 -4.31 -35.57
N ASP A 16 -17.55 -4.32 -35.32
CA ASP A 16 -18.13 -4.05 -34.01
C ASP A 16 -17.76 -5.20 -33.07
N GLU A 17 -16.74 -5.00 -32.23
CA GLU A 17 -16.44 -5.88 -31.11
C GLU A 17 -17.38 -5.50 -29.94
N ASP A 18 -18.51 -6.19 -29.87
CA ASP A 18 -19.35 -6.26 -28.68
C ASP A 18 -18.56 -6.93 -27.54
N ASP A 19 -17.98 -6.11 -26.65
CA ASP A 19 -17.49 -6.52 -25.33
C ASP A 19 -18.69 -6.94 -24.46
N THR A 20 -19.19 -8.16 -24.69
CA THR A 20 -20.02 -8.83 -23.71
C THR A 20 -19.12 -9.32 -22.59
N ASP A 21 -19.21 -8.65 -21.44
CA ASP A 21 -18.71 -9.08 -20.13
C ASP A 21 -19.19 -10.51 -19.81
N LEU A 22 -18.45 -11.50 -20.32
CA LEU A 22 -18.51 -12.91 -19.94
C LEU A 22 -17.72 -13.09 -18.64
N PHE A 23 -18.17 -12.44 -17.55
CA PHE A 23 -17.85 -12.92 -16.21
C PHE A 23 -18.67 -14.19 -15.98
N GLU A 24 -18.20 -15.29 -16.56
CA GLU A 24 -18.62 -16.61 -16.14
C GLU A 24 -18.35 -16.75 -14.65
N ASP A 25 -19.44 -16.98 -13.92
CA ASP A 25 -19.47 -17.42 -12.53
C ASP A 25 -18.39 -18.46 -12.28
N VAL A 26 -17.27 -18.05 -11.69
CA VAL A 26 -16.31 -18.98 -11.11
C VAL A 26 -16.96 -19.51 -9.84
N PRO A 27 -17.38 -20.79 -9.78
CA PRO A 27 -17.92 -21.34 -8.55
C PRO A 27 -16.82 -21.29 -7.49
N PHE A 28 -17.11 -20.55 -6.43
CA PHE A 28 -16.34 -20.47 -5.21
C PHE A 28 -16.11 -21.89 -4.67
N ARG A 29 -14.94 -22.47 -4.96
CA ARG A 29 -14.53 -23.78 -4.43
C ARG A 29 -14.41 -23.67 -2.91
N LEU A 30 -15.44 -24.12 -2.22
CA LEU A 30 -15.34 -24.52 -0.81
C LEU A 30 -14.28 -25.61 -0.71
N GLY A 31 -13.29 -25.35 0.15
CA GLY A 31 -12.15 -26.23 0.36
C GLY A 31 -12.56 -27.62 0.80
N GLU A 32 -12.23 -28.60 -0.03
CA GLU A 32 -12.11 -30.00 0.39
C GLU A 32 -10.83 -30.15 1.20
N ASN A 33 -11.00 -30.16 2.53
CA ASN A 33 -9.96 -30.55 3.47
C ASN A 33 -9.66 -32.05 3.28
N LEU A 34 -8.56 -32.34 2.60
CA LEU A 34 -7.91 -33.66 2.63
C LEU A 34 -7.40 -33.92 4.06
N ASN A 35 -8.27 -34.48 4.89
CA ASN A 35 -7.89 -35.17 6.13
C ASN A 35 -7.20 -36.49 5.75
N VAL A 36 -5.87 -36.45 5.67
CA VAL A 36 -5.06 -37.67 5.61
C VAL A 36 -4.85 -38.17 7.04
N GLY A 37 -5.51 -39.31 7.30
CA GLY A 37 -5.27 -40.34 8.30
C GLY A 37 -4.37 -40.02 9.49
N ARG A 38 -4.97 -39.97 10.68
CA ARG A 38 -4.29 -40.35 11.92
C ARG A 38 -5.13 -41.40 12.62
N GLU A 39 -4.70 -42.64 12.45
CA GLU A 39 -5.29 -43.82 13.08
C GLU A 39 -5.04 -43.83 14.59
N ALA A 40 -6.11 -44.18 15.30
CA ALA A 40 -6.17 -44.95 16.55
C ALA A 40 -5.11 -44.71 17.65
N ALA A 41 -5.52 -43.96 18.67
CA ALA A 41 -5.25 -44.36 20.05
C ALA A 41 -6.51 -44.10 20.88
N GLN A 42 -7.19 -45.19 21.22
CA GLN A 42 -8.32 -45.22 22.14
C GLN A 42 -7.81 -44.87 23.54
N SER A 43 -8.39 -43.85 24.17
CA SER A 43 -8.50 -43.81 25.62
C SER A 43 -9.89 -43.34 26.00
N GLU A 44 -10.64 -44.28 26.54
CA GLU A 44 -11.95 -44.11 27.14
C GLU A 44 -11.82 -43.15 28.33
N SER A 45 -12.68 -42.13 28.42
CA SER A 45 -13.32 -41.78 29.68
C SER A 45 -14.29 -40.60 29.53
N SER A 46 -15.44 -40.78 30.17
CA SER A 46 -16.30 -39.74 30.76
C SER A 46 -17.25 -39.02 29.81
N PHE A 47 -18.44 -39.64 29.72
CA PHE A 47 -19.75 -39.01 29.66
C PHE A 47 -19.76 -37.56 30.15
N ASN A 48 -20.17 -36.65 29.28
CA ASN A 48 -20.70 -35.36 29.71
C ASN A 48 -21.99 -35.08 28.93
N SER A 49 -23.11 -35.46 29.55
CA SER A 49 -24.45 -35.22 29.05
C SER A 49 -24.80 -33.75 29.26
N ASN A 50 -24.62 -32.92 28.22
CA ASN A 50 -25.11 -31.55 28.23
C ASN A 50 -26.52 -31.52 27.60
N PRO A 51 -27.55 -31.04 28.32
CA PRO A 51 -28.92 -31.06 27.82
C PRO A 51 -29.10 -30.08 26.65
N VAL A 52 -29.70 -30.62 25.59
CA VAL A 52 -30.24 -29.95 24.41
C VAL A 52 -31.18 -28.83 24.87
N ARG A 53 -30.87 -27.58 24.54
CA ARG A 53 -31.83 -26.47 24.62
C ARG A 53 -32.69 -26.47 23.35
N PRO A 54 -34.02 -26.46 23.45
CA PRO A 54 -34.89 -26.26 22.30
C PRO A 54 -34.75 -24.82 21.78
N ALA A 55 -34.73 -24.69 20.46
CA ALA A 55 -34.77 -23.42 19.74
C ALA A 55 -36.12 -22.72 19.98
N PRO A 56 -36.14 -21.39 20.15
CA PRO A 56 -37.37 -20.63 19.94
C PRO A 56 -37.52 -20.32 18.45
N ASP A 57 -38.59 -20.87 17.87
CA ASP A 57 -39.19 -20.35 16.64
C ASP A 57 -39.69 -18.93 16.89
N VAL A 58 -39.20 -17.97 16.12
CA VAL A 58 -39.81 -16.64 16.03
C VAL A 58 -39.82 -16.24 14.56
N ASP A 59 -40.94 -16.55 13.92
CA ASP A 59 -41.46 -15.76 12.81
C ASP A 59 -41.68 -14.33 13.32
N GLU A 60 -41.21 -13.31 12.59
CA GLU A 60 -42.07 -12.22 12.16
C GLU A 60 -41.37 -11.29 11.15
N ASN A 61 -42.04 -11.20 10.01
CA ASN A 61 -41.91 -10.19 8.97
C ASN A 61 -41.90 -8.77 9.55
N VAL A 62 -40.89 -7.98 9.21
CA VAL A 62 -41.01 -6.52 9.21
C VAL A 62 -40.30 -5.97 7.96
N ASN A 63 -41.12 -5.68 6.95
CA ASN A 63 -40.81 -4.71 5.91
C ASN A 63 -40.68 -3.33 6.56
N LEU A 64 -39.48 -2.76 6.61
CA LEU A 64 -39.29 -1.35 6.86
C LEU A 64 -38.70 -0.69 5.61
N ASP A 65 -39.63 -0.16 4.82
CA ASP A 65 -39.39 0.87 3.82
C ASP A 65 -38.96 2.15 4.55
N LEU A 66 -37.71 2.57 4.33
CA LEU A 66 -37.11 3.73 4.97
C LEU A 66 -36.49 4.62 3.89
N SER A 67 -37.38 5.26 3.14
CA SER A 67 -37.05 6.46 2.35
C SER A 67 -36.81 7.63 3.32
N VAL A 68 -35.57 7.86 3.73
CA VAL A 68 -35.17 9.13 4.38
C VAL A 68 -34.07 9.78 3.57
N ARG A 69 -34.54 10.73 2.78
CA ARG A 69 -33.85 11.84 2.14
C ARG A 69 -33.45 12.83 3.22
N SER A 70 -32.15 13.12 3.35
CA SER A 70 -31.66 14.31 4.05
C SER A 70 -30.40 14.80 3.36
N GLU A 71 -30.62 15.77 2.48
CA GLU A 71 -29.61 16.71 1.98
C GLU A 71 -29.15 17.55 3.18
N SER A 72 -27.85 17.54 3.49
CA SER A 72 -27.27 18.46 4.46
C SER A 72 -26.12 19.22 3.80
N GLU A 73 -26.49 20.35 3.22
CA GLU A 73 -25.59 21.45 2.92
C GLU A 73 -25.22 22.12 4.25
N SER A 74 -23.93 22.21 4.56
CA SER A 74 -23.45 23.12 5.59
C SER A 74 -22.20 23.81 5.06
N GLU A 75 -22.45 25.01 4.55
CA GLU A 75 -21.47 26.07 4.35
C GLU A 75 -21.05 26.56 5.73
N ASP A 76 -19.85 26.19 6.17
CA ASP A 76 -19.20 26.84 7.31
C ASP A 76 -17.95 27.56 6.80
N GLU A 77 -18.19 28.78 6.34
CA GLU A 77 -17.20 29.83 6.25
C GLU A 77 -16.70 30.14 7.66
N ASN A 78 -15.50 29.66 8.00
CA ASN A 78 -14.78 30.14 9.19
C ASN A 78 -13.37 30.56 8.77
N MET A 79 -13.32 31.69 8.08
CA MET A 79 -12.11 32.45 7.80
C MET A 79 -11.69 33.19 9.07
N ALA A 80 -11.07 32.46 10.00
CA ALA A 80 -10.42 33.08 11.14
C ALA A 80 -9.13 33.76 10.64
N VAL A 81 -9.21 35.09 10.53
CA VAL A 81 -8.06 35.99 10.39
C VAL A 81 -7.35 36.00 11.74
N TYR A 82 -6.25 35.26 11.84
CA TYR A 82 -5.35 35.37 12.98
C TYR A 82 -4.32 36.46 12.66
N ASP A 83 -4.61 37.69 13.07
CA ASP A 83 -3.59 38.72 13.24
C ASP A 83 -2.77 38.34 14.48
N ALA A 84 -1.69 37.60 14.26
CA ALA A 84 -0.68 37.33 15.26
C ALA A 84 0.49 38.28 15.04
N ASP A 85 0.36 39.48 15.59
CA ASP A 85 1.49 40.34 15.95
C ASP A 85 2.35 39.58 16.97
N THR A 86 3.21 38.71 16.47
CA THR A 86 4.24 38.07 17.27
C THR A 86 5.36 39.08 17.42
N GLU A 87 5.35 39.79 18.54
CA GLU A 87 6.49 40.60 18.95
C GLU A 87 7.73 39.71 18.99
N VAL A 88 8.65 39.96 18.07
CA VAL A 88 10.00 39.39 18.07
C VAL A 88 10.73 40.00 19.25
N ASP A 89 10.78 39.24 20.35
CA ASP A 89 11.67 39.48 21.46
C ASP A 89 13.11 39.28 20.95
N ASP A 90 13.82 40.39 20.73
CA ASP A 90 15.26 40.48 20.48
C ASP A 90 16.02 39.98 21.71
N GLY A 91 15.97 38.66 21.93
CA GLY A 91 16.85 37.99 22.86
C GLY A 91 18.31 38.16 22.38
N PRO A 92 19.27 38.38 23.29
CA PRO A 92 20.66 38.58 22.91
C PRO A 92 21.16 37.36 22.14
N ASP A 93 21.78 37.60 20.98
CA ASP A 93 22.54 36.64 20.18
C ASP A 93 23.50 35.87 21.11
N VAL A 94 23.02 34.73 21.60
CA VAL A 94 23.88 33.70 22.20
C VAL A 94 24.46 32.95 21.02
N ASP A 95 25.64 33.39 20.60
CA ASP A 95 26.54 32.63 19.74
C ASP A 95 26.61 31.21 20.30
N LEU A 96 25.84 30.32 19.67
CA LEU A 96 25.85 28.90 19.93
C LEU A 96 27.20 28.41 19.41
N VAL A 97 28.21 28.54 20.26
CA VAL A 97 29.48 27.85 20.14
C VAL A 97 29.15 26.38 20.27
N VAL A 98 28.72 25.79 19.16
CA VAL A 98 28.73 24.35 18.98
C VAL A 98 30.20 23.99 19.00
N GLU A 99 30.68 23.59 20.18
CA GLU A 99 31.93 22.85 20.34
C GLU A 99 31.76 21.55 19.55
N LEU A 100 32.00 21.64 18.24
CA LEU A 100 32.24 20.49 17.39
C LEU A 100 33.50 19.84 17.95
N ASP A 101 33.30 18.75 18.70
CA ASP A 101 34.34 17.84 19.13
C ASP A 101 35.29 17.61 17.97
N GLN A 102 36.48 18.23 18.08
CA GLN A 102 37.59 18.08 17.16
C GLN A 102 38.20 16.70 17.37
N ASP A 103 37.46 15.65 16.99
CA ASP A 103 38.07 14.42 16.53
C ASP A 103 38.72 14.72 15.17
N GLN A 104 39.86 15.40 15.24
CA GLN A 104 40.87 15.50 14.20
C GLN A 104 41.40 14.08 13.97
N GLN A 105 40.56 13.27 13.32
CA GLN A 105 41.02 12.11 12.59
C GLN A 105 42.05 12.65 11.60
N ASN A 106 43.29 12.26 11.86
CA ASN A 106 44.43 12.40 10.98
C ASN A 106 44.09 11.68 9.67
N TYR A 107 43.29 12.35 8.83
CA TYR A 107 43.18 12.02 7.42
C TYR A 107 44.55 12.33 6.86
N ASP A 108 45.39 11.30 6.85
CA ASP A 108 46.56 11.21 6.02
C ASP A 108 46.14 11.73 4.64
N SER A 109 46.53 12.97 4.36
CA SER A 109 46.33 13.63 3.09
C SER A 109 47.30 12.94 2.13
N GLY A 110 47.02 11.67 1.86
CA GLY A 110 47.77 10.85 0.94
C GLY A 110 47.86 11.64 -0.34
N GLU A 111 49.08 12.07 -0.67
CA GLU A 111 49.36 12.77 -1.91
C GLU A 111 48.69 11.98 -3.02
N TRP A 112 47.88 12.66 -3.84
CA TRP A 112 47.26 12.04 -5.00
C TRP A 112 48.37 11.51 -5.89
N GLN A 113 48.68 10.22 -5.74
CA GLN A 113 49.71 9.58 -6.54
C GLN A 113 49.14 9.38 -7.93
N ASN A 114 49.63 10.16 -8.89
CA ASN A 114 49.36 10.02 -10.32
C ASN A 114 50.04 8.77 -10.88
N ASN A 115 49.71 7.59 -10.35
CA ASN A 115 50.25 6.33 -10.85
C ASN A 115 49.43 5.86 -12.06
N THR A 116 49.64 6.54 -13.19
CA THR A 116 49.02 6.19 -14.48
C THR A 116 49.63 4.94 -15.13
N GLU A 117 50.71 4.39 -14.58
CA GLU A 117 51.40 3.22 -15.15
C GLU A 117 50.65 1.91 -14.90
N VAL A 118 49.85 1.83 -13.83
CA VAL A 118 49.06 0.64 -13.47
C VAL A 118 47.62 0.74 -13.97
N PHE A 119 47.25 1.82 -14.68
CA PHE A 119 45.89 1.96 -15.18
C PHE A 119 45.59 0.83 -16.18
N PRO A 120 44.53 0.03 -15.98
CA PRO A 120 44.14 -0.98 -16.94
C PRO A 120 43.97 -0.29 -18.29
N LYS A 121 44.73 -0.71 -19.29
CA LYS A 121 44.64 -0.17 -20.65
C LYS A 121 43.19 -0.27 -21.07
N LEU A 122 42.52 0.87 -21.16
CA LEU A 122 41.13 0.93 -21.60
C LEU A 122 41.05 0.16 -22.92
N PRO A 123 40.15 -0.83 -23.03
CA PRO A 123 39.91 -1.48 -24.32
C PRO A 123 39.59 -0.37 -25.32
N LYS A 124 40.12 -0.48 -26.55
CA LYS A 124 39.81 0.48 -27.60
C LYS A 124 38.29 0.62 -27.66
N PHE A 125 37.79 1.82 -27.37
CA PHE A 125 36.36 2.10 -27.40
C PHE A 125 35.87 1.86 -28.82
N SER A 126 35.26 0.70 -29.04
CA SER A 126 34.79 0.23 -30.35
C SER A 126 33.35 0.65 -30.63
N ALA A 127 32.70 1.33 -29.68
CA ALA A 127 31.37 1.84 -29.88
C ALA A 127 31.42 2.93 -30.96
N GLN A 128 30.60 2.77 -31.99
CA GLN A 128 30.30 3.87 -32.89
C GLN A 128 29.60 4.95 -32.06
N PRO A 129 30.07 6.21 -32.08
CA PRO A 129 29.39 7.28 -31.39
C PRO A 129 27.97 7.44 -31.94
N GLY A 130 26.99 7.45 -31.05
CA GLY A 130 25.58 7.62 -31.36
C GLY A 130 24.78 6.31 -31.33
N ILE A 131 23.76 6.28 -30.48
CA ILE A 131 22.65 5.34 -30.64
C ILE A 131 21.85 5.82 -31.87
N LYS A 132 21.71 4.95 -32.87
CA LYS A 132 20.87 5.22 -34.04
C LYS A 132 19.46 4.76 -33.72
N VAL A 133 18.63 5.66 -33.20
CA VAL A 133 17.18 5.43 -33.14
C VAL A 133 16.56 5.98 -34.42
N ALA A 134 15.68 5.21 -35.04
CA ALA A 134 14.82 5.71 -36.09
C ALA A 134 13.78 6.65 -35.44
N LEU A 135 14.11 7.93 -35.38
CA LEU A 135 13.18 9.01 -35.06
C LEU A 135 12.60 9.56 -36.37
N SER A 136 11.45 10.23 -36.26
CA SER A 136 10.91 11.05 -37.35
C SER A 136 11.90 12.18 -37.70
N ASP A 137 11.76 12.78 -38.89
CA ASP A 137 12.68 13.84 -39.34
C ASP A 137 12.63 15.10 -38.44
N ASP A 138 11.51 15.32 -37.75
CA ASP A 138 11.32 16.35 -36.72
C ASP A 138 10.69 15.73 -35.46
N PRO A 139 11.49 15.09 -34.60
CA PRO A 139 10.95 14.41 -33.44
C PRO A 139 10.48 15.42 -32.41
N SER A 140 9.28 15.18 -31.89
CA SER A 140 8.76 15.95 -30.77
C SER A 140 9.64 15.73 -29.53
N PRO A 141 9.85 16.73 -28.66
CA PRO A 141 10.59 16.55 -27.41
C PRO A 141 10.07 15.38 -26.56
N LEU A 142 8.76 15.09 -26.63
CA LEU A 142 8.14 13.96 -25.93
C LEU A 142 8.55 12.61 -26.52
N GLU A 143 8.72 12.50 -27.84
CA GLU A 143 9.19 11.26 -28.49
C GLU A 143 10.62 10.94 -28.06
N VAL A 144 11.49 11.95 -27.99
CA VAL A 144 12.86 11.80 -27.49
C VAL A 144 12.85 11.34 -26.03
N TYR A 145 11.95 11.87 -25.20
CA TYR A 145 11.84 11.49 -23.80
C TYR A 145 11.38 10.03 -23.61
N LYS A 146 10.46 9.55 -24.45
CA LYS A 146 9.98 8.15 -24.44
C LYS A 146 11.06 7.12 -24.76
N LEU A 147 12.17 7.53 -25.39
CA LEU A 147 13.31 6.64 -25.61
C LEU A 147 14.04 6.26 -24.31
N PHE A 148 14.00 7.15 -23.32
CA PHE A 148 14.66 6.93 -22.03
C PHE A 148 13.66 6.48 -20.96
N ILE A 149 12.42 6.94 -21.06
CA ILE A 149 11.33 6.58 -20.14
C ILE A 149 10.33 5.72 -20.89
N THR A 150 10.58 4.41 -20.89
CA THR A 150 9.71 3.44 -21.54
C THR A 150 8.40 3.26 -20.77
N ASP A 151 7.35 2.85 -21.47
CA ASP A 151 6.06 2.53 -20.83
C ASP A 151 6.21 1.38 -19.83
N GLU A 152 7.18 0.47 -20.02
CA GLU A 152 7.51 -0.56 -19.03
C GLU A 152 8.03 0.04 -17.71
N LEU A 153 8.86 1.07 -17.76
CA LEU A 153 9.35 1.79 -16.59
C LEU A 153 8.22 2.55 -15.89
N ILE A 154 7.35 3.20 -16.66
CA ILE A 154 6.18 3.90 -16.13
C ILE A 154 5.20 2.88 -15.50
N ASN A 155 4.99 1.74 -16.15
CA ASN A 155 4.12 0.69 -15.66
C ASN A 155 4.70 -0.01 -14.43
N SER A 156 6.03 -0.18 -14.34
CA SER A 156 6.65 -0.68 -13.11
C SER A 156 6.48 0.31 -11.97
N TRP A 157 6.67 1.62 -12.18
CA TRP A 157 6.37 2.64 -11.16
C TRP A 157 4.89 2.69 -10.78
N LYS A 158 3.98 2.46 -11.72
CA LYS A 158 2.53 2.41 -11.45
C LYS A 158 2.14 1.15 -10.69
N ALA A 159 2.68 -0.01 -11.07
CA ALA A 159 2.50 -1.26 -10.34
C ALA A 159 3.12 -1.17 -8.94
N ASP A 160 4.25 -0.47 -8.83
CA ASP A 160 4.96 -0.14 -7.61
C ASP A 160 4.38 1.09 -6.89
N ASN A 161 3.21 1.61 -7.29
CA ASN A 161 2.32 2.31 -6.34
C ASN A 161 1.73 1.33 -5.31
N ILE A 162 2.36 0.17 -5.10
CA ILE A 162 2.61 -0.35 -3.76
C ILE A 162 3.11 0.84 -2.92
N PRO A 163 2.36 1.32 -1.91
CA PRO A 163 2.81 2.42 -1.07
C PRO A 163 4.25 2.14 -0.63
N LEU A 164 5.21 2.90 -1.15
CA LEU A 164 6.63 2.60 -0.94
C LEU A 164 6.82 2.45 0.57
N PRO A 165 7.47 1.38 1.06
CA PRO A 165 7.53 1.07 2.50
C PRO A 165 8.16 2.19 3.37
N MET A 166 8.70 3.23 2.73
CA MET A 166 9.25 4.44 3.32
C MET A 166 8.22 5.56 3.57
N ASP A 167 7.07 5.57 2.91
CA ASP A 167 6.03 6.60 3.14
C ASP A 167 5.39 6.47 4.52
N ARG A 168 5.36 5.25 5.05
CA ARG A 168 4.98 4.98 6.44
C ARG A 168 5.88 5.70 7.46
N LEU A 169 7.16 5.88 7.14
CA LEU A 169 8.18 6.41 8.07
C LEU A 169 8.37 7.93 7.92
N LYS A 170 8.14 8.48 6.73
CA LYS A 170 8.46 9.89 6.42
C LYS A 170 7.29 10.86 6.66
N ARG A 171 6.04 10.38 6.54
CA ARG A 171 4.86 11.26 6.68
C ARG A 171 4.43 11.41 8.13
N ARG A 172 3.70 12.50 8.42
CA ARG A 172 3.08 12.74 9.73
C ARG A 172 1.78 11.95 9.81
N HIS A 173 1.82 10.80 10.47
CA HIS A 173 0.64 9.98 10.66
C HIS A 173 -0.13 10.42 11.90
N PHE A 174 -1.45 10.41 11.81
CA PHE A 174 -2.33 10.69 12.95
C PHE A 174 -3.24 9.51 13.24
N LEU A 175 -3.43 9.25 14.53
CA LEU A 175 -4.37 8.26 14.99
C LEU A 175 -5.80 8.77 14.80
N SER A 176 -6.65 7.96 14.18
CA SER A 176 -8.07 8.28 13.98
C SER A 176 -8.94 7.12 14.42
N VAL A 177 -10.24 7.35 14.59
CA VAL A 177 -11.21 6.29 14.92
C VAL A 177 -11.47 5.44 13.67
N CYS A 178 -11.50 4.12 13.83
CA CYS A 178 -11.83 3.19 12.75
C CYS A 178 -13.18 3.58 12.12
N PRO A 179 -13.25 3.79 10.79
CA PRO A 179 -14.52 4.08 10.14
C PRO A 179 -15.43 2.86 10.29
N ASN A 180 -16.71 3.14 10.53
CA ASN A 180 -17.71 2.10 10.49
C ASN A 180 -17.79 1.52 9.07
N THR A 181 -17.90 0.20 8.99
CA THR A 181 -18.32 -0.44 7.75
C THR A 181 -19.83 -0.43 7.72
N GLU A 182 -20.43 -0.39 6.53
CA GLU A 182 -21.90 -0.41 6.35
C GLU A 182 -22.57 -1.55 7.14
N ALA A 183 -21.88 -2.70 7.21
CA ALA A 183 -22.33 -3.86 8.00
C ALA A 183 -22.34 -3.64 9.53
N SER A 184 -21.52 -2.72 10.05
CA SER A 184 -21.42 -2.40 11.48
C SER A 184 -22.40 -1.31 11.92
N ASP A 185 -22.79 -0.39 11.02
CA ASP A 185 -23.73 0.69 11.33
C ASP A 185 -25.11 0.16 11.72
N SER A 186 -25.57 -0.90 11.04
CA SER A 186 -26.83 -1.58 11.33
C SER A 186 -26.96 -2.14 12.76
N ARG A 187 -25.84 -2.35 13.47
CA ARG A 187 -25.82 -3.00 14.80
C ARG A 187 -25.36 -2.08 15.92
N GLY A 188 -25.05 -0.81 15.63
CA GLY A 188 -24.56 0.16 16.62
C GLY A 188 -23.24 -0.23 17.31
N LYS A 189 -22.51 -1.22 16.78
CA LYS A 189 -21.23 -1.66 17.33
C LYS A 189 -20.11 -0.84 16.69
N LYS A 190 -19.26 -0.24 17.51
CA LYS A 190 -18.07 0.49 17.04
C LYS A 190 -17.23 -0.44 16.16
N ALA A 191 -16.84 0.02 14.97
CA ALA A 191 -15.95 -0.76 14.12
C ALA A 191 -14.61 -1.02 14.82
N GLN A 192 -14.20 -2.29 14.78
CA GLN A 192 -12.93 -2.76 15.34
C GLN A 192 -12.12 -3.42 14.23
N ARG A 193 -10.82 -3.17 14.24
CA ARG A 193 -9.86 -3.81 13.34
C ARG A 193 -8.80 -4.55 14.15
N HIS A 194 -8.12 -5.51 13.55
CA HIS A 194 -6.99 -6.18 14.18
C HIS A 194 -5.75 -5.29 14.12
N CYS A 195 -5.00 -5.19 15.22
CA CYS A 195 -3.71 -4.49 15.21
C CYS A 195 -2.70 -5.20 14.30
N LYS A 196 -2.20 -4.51 13.27
CA LYS A 196 -1.25 -5.05 12.29
C LYS A 196 0.06 -5.53 12.93
N VAL A 197 0.64 -4.71 13.82
CA VAL A 197 1.90 -5.02 14.52
C VAL A 197 1.75 -6.25 15.41
N CYS A 198 0.70 -6.32 16.25
CA CYS A 198 0.46 -7.48 17.10
C CYS A 198 0.22 -8.74 16.27
N ALA A 199 -0.53 -8.63 15.16
CA ALA A 199 -0.79 -9.74 14.28
C ALA A 199 0.48 -10.28 13.60
N ASP A 200 1.38 -9.39 13.16
CA ASP A 200 2.64 -9.80 12.52
C ASP A 200 3.64 -10.36 13.54
N ARG A 201 3.78 -9.77 14.73
CA ARG A 201 4.61 -10.32 15.83
C ARG A 201 4.15 -11.72 16.23
N ALA A 202 2.85 -11.96 16.32
CA ALA A 202 2.30 -13.27 16.63
C ALA A 202 2.63 -14.32 15.53
N LYS A 203 2.74 -13.90 14.26
CA LYS A 203 3.18 -14.77 13.16
C LYS A 203 4.66 -15.13 13.30
N VAL A 204 5.53 -14.14 13.57
CA VAL A 204 6.98 -14.38 13.69
C VAL A 204 7.34 -15.17 14.93
N ALA A 205 6.59 -15.00 16.03
CA ALA A 205 6.74 -15.82 17.24
C ALA A 205 6.34 -17.31 17.05
N GLY A 206 5.98 -17.74 15.85
CA GLY A 206 5.67 -19.15 15.56
C GLY A 206 4.36 -19.66 16.19
N GLN A 207 3.47 -18.77 16.63
CA GLN A 207 2.26 -19.17 17.33
C GLN A 207 1.29 -19.92 16.40
N THR A 208 0.62 -20.94 16.94
CA THR A 208 -0.38 -21.70 16.19
C THR A 208 -1.53 -20.79 15.75
N PRO A 209 -2.27 -21.11 14.67
CA PRO A 209 -3.42 -20.32 14.23
C PRO A 209 -4.45 -20.04 15.33
N ALA A 210 -4.68 -21.00 16.23
CA ALA A 210 -5.60 -20.88 17.35
C ALA A 210 -5.10 -19.85 18.38
N GLU A 211 -3.83 -19.94 18.79
CA GLU A 211 -3.21 -18.97 19.70
C GLU A 211 -3.16 -17.56 19.09
N ARG A 212 -2.89 -17.48 17.78
CA ARG A 212 -2.92 -16.22 17.03
C ARG A 212 -4.29 -15.57 17.07
N LYS A 213 -5.39 -16.32 17.06
CA LYS A 213 -6.74 -15.75 17.14
C LYS A 213 -6.98 -15.10 18.51
N ASN A 214 -6.50 -15.72 19.58
CA ASN A 214 -6.70 -15.23 20.96
C ASN A 214 -5.79 -14.04 21.31
N LYS A 215 -4.60 -13.95 20.71
CA LYS A 215 -3.62 -12.88 20.99
C LYS A 215 -3.78 -11.63 20.12
N ARG A 216 -4.66 -11.65 19.13
CA ARG A 216 -4.95 -10.46 18.31
C ARG A 216 -5.70 -9.44 19.14
N LYS A 217 -5.03 -8.33 19.46
CA LYS A 217 -5.70 -7.16 20.01
C LYS A 217 -6.60 -6.54 18.94
N LEU A 218 -7.88 -6.43 19.25
CA LEU A 218 -8.82 -5.59 18.51
C LEU A 218 -8.61 -4.14 18.92
N THR A 219 -8.63 -3.24 17.94
CA THR A 219 -8.43 -1.81 18.13
C THR A 219 -9.54 -1.03 17.46
N THR A 220 -9.97 0.05 18.12
CA THR A 220 -10.91 1.05 17.60
C THR A 220 -10.20 2.20 16.90
N THR A 221 -8.86 2.18 16.85
CA THR A 221 -8.04 3.21 16.23
C THR A 221 -7.30 2.70 15.00
N TRP A 222 -7.15 3.55 14.00
CA TRP A 222 -6.46 3.25 12.75
C TRP A 222 -5.70 4.48 12.22
N CYS A 223 -4.69 4.23 11.39
CA CYS A 223 -3.99 5.26 10.65
C CYS A 223 -4.72 5.52 9.33
N ARG A 224 -5.16 6.78 9.10
CA ARG A 224 -5.92 7.17 7.90
C ARG A 224 -5.08 7.07 6.62
N GLU A 225 -3.80 7.41 6.71
CA GLU A 225 -2.89 7.38 5.55
C GLU A 225 -2.50 5.96 5.17
N CYS A 226 -2.08 5.15 6.15
CA CYS A 226 -1.68 3.76 5.90
C CYS A 226 -2.85 2.78 5.82
N LYS A 227 -4.07 3.20 6.17
CA LYS A 227 -5.30 2.39 6.20
C LYS A 227 -5.20 1.11 7.06
N VAL A 228 -4.40 1.14 8.13
CA VAL A 228 -4.15 0.00 9.04
C VAL A 228 -4.66 0.25 10.45
N GLY A 229 -5.25 -0.78 11.07
CA GLY A 229 -5.62 -0.77 12.49
C GLY A 229 -4.38 -0.94 13.36
N LEU A 230 -4.19 -0.05 14.34
CA LEU A 230 -3.08 -0.05 15.28
C LEU A 230 -3.59 0.23 16.70
N CYS A 231 -3.09 -0.48 17.70
CA CYS A 231 -3.30 -0.08 19.10
C CYS A 231 -2.34 1.06 19.48
N LEU A 232 -2.65 1.80 20.55
CA LEU A 232 -1.88 2.97 20.99
C LEU A 232 -0.38 2.70 21.08
N ASP A 233 0.02 1.64 21.77
CA ASP A 233 1.44 1.27 21.96
C ASP A 233 2.16 0.89 20.66
N CYS A 234 1.42 0.40 19.65
CA CYS A 234 2.00 -0.07 18.40
C CYS A 234 2.02 1.01 17.32
N PHE A 235 1.33 2.13 17.52
CA PHE A 235 1.27 3.21 16.55
C PHE A 235 2.65 3.82 16.31
N GLU A 236 3.33 4.18 17.41
CA GLU A 236 4.66 4.77 17.35
C GLU A 236 5.67 3.80 16.70
N ILE A 237 5.70 2.55 17.14
CA ILE A 237 6.60 1.52 16.57
C ILE A 237 6.35 1.35 15.06
N TYR A 238 5.08 1.36 14.66
CA TYR A 238 4.69 1.24 13.25
C TYR A 238 5.02 2.49 12.42
N HIS A 239 5.26 3.67 13.00
CA HIS A 239 5.64 4.85 12.22
C HIS A 239 7.08 5.29 12.41
N THR A 240 7.82 4.67 13.35
CA THR A 240 9.22 5.01 13.63
C THR A 240 10.21 3.94 13.15
N LYS A 241 9.85 2.64 13.19
CA LYS A 241 10.81 1.56 12.91
C LYS A 241 10.55 0.91 11.56
N ARG A 242 11.60 0.80 10.73
CA ARG A 242 11.56 0.09 9.44
C ARG A 242 11.15 -1.38 9.64
N ASP A 243 11.81 -2.06 10.58
CA ASP A 243 11.55 -3.47 10.90
C ASP A 243 10.83 -3.62 12.24
N TYR A 244 9.57 -3.18 12.29
CA TYR A 244 8.73 -3.25 13.50
C TYR A 244 8.45 -4.68 13.99
N ILE A 245 8.72 -5.69 13.15
CA ILE A 245 8.46 -7.10 13.42
C ILE A 245 9.52 -7.70 14.36
N ASN A 246 10.76 -7.20 14.33
CA ASN A 246 11.90 -7.76 15.07
C ASN A 246 12.13 -7.13 16.45
N ASN A 247 11.25 -6.23 16.89
CA ASN A 247 11.22 -5.71 18.28
C ASN A 247 10.16 -6.43 19.08
#